data_AF-A0A3D6BHT7-F1
#
_entry.id   AF-A0A3D6BHT7-F1
#
_cell.length_a   1.000
_cell.length_b   1.000
_cell.length_c   1.000
_cell.angle_alpha   90.00
_cell.angle_beta   90.00
_cell.angle_gamma   90.00
#
_symmetry.space_group_name_H-M   'P 1'
#
loop_
_entity.id
_entity.type
_entity.pdbx_description
1 polymer ?
#
loop_
_entity_poly.entity_id
_entity_poly.type
_entity_poly.pdbx_seq_one_letter_code
_entity_poly.pdbx_strand_id
1 'polypeptide(L)' 'MNNRNKYRAYCAQCRLMFENGDEIFSWEGEYVCSDCFDALFSELDRYERAGLVGSRVINYRRPFGTPVS' A
#
# COMPACT_ATOMS: atom_id res chain seq x y z
N MET A 1 -7.36 24.06 33.27
CA MET A 1 -7.24 22.58 33.17
C MET A 1 -7.16 22.20 31.69
N ASN A 2 -6.15 21.41 31.33
CA ASN A 2 -5.80 20.94 29.98
C ASN A 2 -6.96 20.17 29.33
N ASN A 3 -7.69 20.77 28.38
CA ASN A 3 -8.48 20.01 27.40
C ASN A 3 -7.57 19.68 26.21
N ARG A 4 -6.61 18.77 26.43
CA ARG A 4 -5.96 18.08 25.32
C ARG A 4 -6.97 17.07 24.80
N ASN A 5 -7.86 17.51 23.91
CA ASN A 5 -8.58 16.63 23.01
C ASN A 5 -7.51 15.82 22.26
N LYS A 6 -7.13 14.66 22.80
CA LYS A 6 -6.42 13.64 22.05
C LYS A 6 -7.39 13.26 20.95
N TYR A 7 -7.20 13.83 19.76
CA TYR A 7 -7.82 13.32 18.54
C TYR A 7 -7.35 11.87 18.43
N ARG A 8 -8.21 10.95 18.89
CA ARG A 8 -8.00 9.52 18.72
C ARG A 8 -8.17 9.26 17.24
N ALA A 9 -7.08 9.03 16.55
CA ALA A 9 -7.10 8.60 15.16
C ALA A 9 -7.40 7.09 15.15
N TYR A 10 -8.20 6.66 14.18
CA TYR A 10 -8.59 5.27 13.99
C TYR A 10 -8.19 4.83 12.59
N CYS A 11 -7.86 3.56 12.44
CA CYS A 11 -7.68 2.97 11.11
C CYS A 11 -8.98 3.07 10.32
N ALA A 12 -8.90 3.58 9.10
CA ALA A 12 -10.06 3.74 8.23
C ALA A 12 -10.73 2.39 7.88
N GLN A 13 -9.93 1.31 7.82
CA GLN A 13 -10.38 -0.01 7.40
C GLN A 13 -10.95 -0.85 8.56
N CYS A 14 -10.15 -1.11 9.60
CA CYS A 14 -10.56 -1.98 10.72
C CYS A 14 -11.20 -1.22 11.90
N ARG A 15 -11.21 0.11 11.88
CA ARG A 15 -11.76 0.99 12.94
C ARG A 15 -11.09 0.82 14.32
N LEU A 16 -9.98 0.11 14.40
CA LEU A 16 -9.16 0.04 15.61
C LEU A 16 -8.50 1.39 15.86
N MET A 17 -8.40 1.76 17.14
CA MET A 17 -7.77 3.00 17.58
C MET A 17 -6.25 2.85 17.50
N PHE A 18 -5.56 3.86 16.98
CA PHE A 18 -4.10 3.88 17.01
C PHE A 18 -3.59 4.14 18.42
N GLU A 19 -2.52 3.45 18.78
CA GLU A 19 -1.73 3.65 19.99
C GLU A 19 -0.48 4.48 19.71
N ASN A 20 0.14 4.98 20.79
CA ASN A 20 1.36 5.76 20.66
C ASN A 20 2.51 4.85 20.20
N GLY A 21 3.06 5.14 19.03
CA GLY A 21 4.17 4.37 18.45
C GLY A 21 3.74 3.39 17.37
N ASP A 22 2.44 3.28 17.08
CA ASP A 22 1.95 2.51 15.95
C ASP A 22 2.51 3.05 14.62
N GLU A 23 2.89 2.13 13.74
CA GLU A 23 3.17 2.44 12.34
C GLU A 23 1.85 2.69 11.61
N ILE A 24 1.72 3.89 11.04
CA ILE A 24 0.52 4.34 10.33
C ILE A 24 0.90 4.66 8.89
N PHE A 25 0.12 4.14 7.95
CA PHE A 25 0.33 4.31 6.52
C PHE A 25 -0.80 5.17 5.94
N SER A 26 -0.46 6.05 5.00
CA SER A 26 -1.44 6.78 4.21
C SER A 26 -1.93 5.92 3.05
N TRP A 27 -3.23 5.77 2.89
CA TRP A 27 -3.86 5.05 1.79
C TRP A 27 -5.07 5.82 1.27
N GLU A 28 -5.07 6.16 -0.02
CA GLU A 28 -6.18 6.87 -0.71
C GLU A 28 -6.73 8.12 0.03
N GLY A 29 -5.86 8.84 0.76
CA GLY A 29 -6.24 10.04 1.51
C GLY A 29 -6.71 9.78 2.94
N GLU A 30 -6.76 8.53 3.38
CA GLU A 30 -7.02 8.12 4.76
C GLU A 30 -5.78 7.47 5.41
N TYR A 31 -5.88 7.15 6.70
CA TYR A 31 -4.82 6.47 7.45
C TYR A 31 -5.24 5.05 7.85
N VAL A 32 -4.33 4.10 7.66
CA VAL A 32 -4.53 2.68 7.96
C VAL A 32 -3.37 2.13 8.79
N CYS A 33 -3.64 1.08 9.59
CA CYS A 33 -2.58 0.35 10.30
C CYS A 33 -1.78 -0.54 9.34
N SER A 34 -0.62 -1.03 9.78
CA SER A 34 0.24 -1.97 9.05
C SER A 34 -0.53 -3.16 8.47
N ASP A 35 -1.32 -3.84 9.28
CA ASP A 35 -2.05 -5.04 8.85
C ASP A 35 -3.06 -4.72 7.74
N CYS A 36 -3.76 -3.59 7.85
CA CYS A 36 -4.71 -3.16 6.82
C CYS A 36 -3.97 -2.66 5.57
N PHE A 37 -2.82 -2.02 5.70
CA PHE A 37 -1.99 -1.62 4.58
C PHE A 37 -1.53 -2.85 3.78
N ASP A 38 -1.00 -3.87 4.45
CA ASP A 38 -0.53 -5.09 3.81
C ASP A 38 -1.66 -5.86 3.12
N ALA A 39 -2.85 -5.89 3.74
CA ALA A 39 -4.04 -6.49 3.14
C ALA A 39 -4.46 -5.74 1.86
N LEU A 40 -4.61 -4.41 1.94
CA LEU A 40 -4.98 -3.57 0.79
C LEU A 40 -3.96 -3.68 -0.35
N PHE A 41 -2.66 -3.65 -0.03
CA PHE A 41 -1.61 -3.81 -1.03
C PHE A 41 -1.61 -5.22 -1.64
N SER A 42 -1.96 -6.24 -0.87
CA SER A 42 -2.06 -7.63 -1.33
C SER A 42 -3.26 -7.87 -2.25
N GLU A 43 -4.31 -7.08 -2.14
CA GLU A 43 -5.47 -7.13 -3.05
C GLU A 43 -5.17 -6.55 -4.43
N LEU A 44 -4.23 -5.60 -4.53
CA LEU A 44 -3.82 -5.03 -5.81
C LEU A 44 -3.23 -6.08 -6.74
N ASP A 45 -3.59 -6.00 -8.02
CA ASP A 45 -3.00 -6.83 -9.05
C ASP A 45 -1.59 -6.36 -9.44
N ARG A 46 -0.86 -7.21 -10.17
CA ARG A 46 0.54 -6.94 -10.56
C ARG A 46 0.73 -5.66 -11.38
N TYR A 47 -0.24 -5.27 -12.19
CA TYR A 47 -0.20 -4.06 -13.01
C TYR A 47 -0.44 -2.82 -12.15
N GLU A 48 -1.38 -2.88 -11.21
CA GLU A 48 -1.64 -1.81 -10.24
C GLU A 48 -0.42 -1.56 -9.36
N ARG A 49 0.17 -2.63 -8.81
CA ARG A 49 1.42 -2.52 -8.02
C ARG A 49 2.56 -1.95 -8.84
N ALA A 50 2.71 -2.35 -10.10
CA ALA A 50 3.73 -1.79 -10.99
C ALA A 50 3.52 -0.28 -11.19
N GLY A 51 2.26 0.14 -11.39
CA GLY A 51 1.89 1.55 -11.49
C GLY A 51 2.28 2.37 -10.26
N LEU A 52 2.02 1.87 -9.05
CA LEU A 52 2.34 2.56 -7.80
C LEU A 52 3.83 2.80 -7.60
N VAL A 53 4.68 1.87 -8.02
CA VAL A 53 6.15 2.00 -7.88
C VAL A 53 6.80 2.66 -9.09
N GLY A 54 6.03 3.18 -10.05
CA GLY A 54 6.54 3.76 -11.30
C GLY A 54 7.21 2.73 -12.22
N SER A 55 6.98 1.44 -11.99
CA SER A 55 7.47 0.36 -12.82
C SER A 55 6.58 0.16 -14.05
N ARG A 56 7.18 -0.31 -15.15
CA ARG A 56 6.48 -0.49 -16.42
C ARG A 56 6.53 -1.96 -16.80
N VAL A 57 5.37 -2.51 -17.14
CA VAL A 57 5.30 -3.87 -17.67
C VAL A 57 5.79 -3.86 -19.11
N ILE A 58 6.91 -4.55 -19.34
CA ILE A 58 7.46 -4.79 -20.67
C ILE A 58 7.28 -6.25 -21.04
N ASN A 59 6.69 -6.51 -22.21
CA ASN A 59 6.58 -7.86 -22.75
C ASN A 59 7.92 -8.23 -23.39
N TYR A 60 8.53 -9.33 -22.93
CA TYR A 60 9.71 -9.87 -23.58
C TYR A 60 9.39 -10.19 -25.04
N ARG A 61 10.07 -9.51 -25.95
CA ARG A 61 10.12 -9.91 -27.36
C ARG A 61 11.43 -10.61 -27.57
N ARG A 62 11.37 -11.85 -28.02
CA ARG A 62 12.54 -12.59 -28.46
C ARG A 62 13.25 -11.76 -29.54
N PRO A 63 14.57 -11.52 -29.43
CA PRO A 63 15.31 -10.91 -30.52
C PRO A 63 15.12 -11.76 -31.77
N PHE A 64 14.68 -11.16 -32.87
CA PHE A 64 14.66 -11.83 -34.17
C PHE A 64 16.07 -12.38 -34.45
N GLY A 65 16.19 -13.69 -34.66
CA GLY A 65 17.46 -14.33 -35.06
C GLY A 65 18.20 -15.15 -34.00
N THR A 66 17.65 -15.41 -32.81
CA THR A 66 18.25 -16.42 -31.90
C THR A 66 17.81 -17.83 -32.32
N PRO A 67 18.73 -18.72 -32.76
CA PRO A 67 18.39 -20.11 -33.02
C PRO A 67 17.94 -20.77 -31.71
N VAL A 68 16.88 -21.57 -31.75
CA VAL A 68 16.62 -22.55 -30.71
C VAL A 68 17.60 -23.70 -30.92
N SER A 69 18.49 -23.92 -29.94
CA SER A 69 19.27 -25.15 -29.83
C SER A 69 18.39 -26.33 -29.45
#